data_AF-A0A432K1F4-F1
#
_entry.id   AF-A0A432K1F4-F1
#
_cell.length_a   1.000
_cell.length_b   1.000
_cell.length_c   1.000
_cell.angle_alpha   90.00
_cell.angle_beta   90.00
_cell.angle_gamma   90.00
#
_symmetry.space_group_name_H-M   'P 1'
#
loop_
_entity.id
_entity.type
_entity.pdbx_description
1 polymer ?
#
loop_
_entity_poly.entity_id
_entity_poly.type
_entity_poly.pdbx_seq_one_letter_code
_entity_poly.pdbx_strand_id
1 'polypeptide(L)' 'MVRVPSNREPTHPGEMLAKEFLEPMGITQRDLSDGIHVPYQRVNEIVNGR' A
#
# COMPACT_ATOMS: atom_id res chain seq x y z
N MET A 1 -1.01 -0.54 23.04
CA MET A 1 -2.07 0.49 22.88
C MET A 1 -2.07 0.91 21.43
N VAL A 2 -3.06 0.49 20.64
CA VAL A 2 -3.13 0.83 19.21
C VAL A 2 -3.55 2.30 19.12
N ARG A 3 -2.73 3.13 18.49
CA ARG A 3 -3.03 4.55 18.21
C ARG A 3 -3.97 4.62 17.00
N VAL A 4 -5.18 4.09 17.13
CA VAL A 4 -6.23 4.29 16.11
C VAL A 4 -6.80 5.69 16.34
N PRO A 5 -6.77 6.57 15.34
CA PRO A 5 -7.30 7.91 15.46
C PRO A 5 -8.82 7.88 15.61
N SER A 6 -9.37 8.54 16.63
CA SER A 6 -10.81 8.51 16.93
C SER A 6 -11.65 9.46 16.06
N ASN A 7 -11.03 10.44 15.39
CA ASN A 7 -11.70 11.52 14.63
C ASN A 7 -10.94 11.88 13.34
N ARG A 8 -10.52 10.89 12.54
CA ARG A 8 -10.09 11.12 11.14
C ARG A 8 -10.52 9.95 10.27
N GLU A 9 -10.77 10.20 8.99
CA GLU A 9 -11.02 9.12 8.04
C GLU A 9 -9.84 8.14 8.04
N PRO A 10 -10.10 6.82 8.07
CA PRO A 10 -9.04 5.83 7.98
C PRO A 10 -8.22 6.04 6.71
N THR A 11 -6.89 6.09 6.84
CA THR A 11 -6.01 6.11 5.68
C THR A 11 -6.20 4.82 4.89
N HIS A 12 -6.37 4.93 3.58
CA HIS A 12 -6.54 3.76 2.73
C HIS A 12 -5.27 2.88 2.78
N PRO A 13 -5.39 1.53 2.88
CA PRO A 13 -4.22 0.64 2.90
C PRO A 13 -3.26 0.84 1.72
N GLY A 14 -3.81 1.20 0.55
CA GLY A 14 -3.04 1.56 -0.64
C GLY A 14 -2.17 2.78 -0.49
N GLU A 15 -2.68 3.81 0.19
CA GLU A 15 -1.93 5.04 0.47
C GLU A 15 -0.79 4.75 1.45
N MET A 16 -1.06 3.96 2.49
CA MET A 16 -0.03 3.48 3.42
C MET A 16 1.04 2.66 2.69
N LEU A 17 0.64 1.71 1.84
CA LEU A 17 1.56 0.87 1.07
C LEU A 17 2.47 1.72 0.18
N ALA A 18 1.92 2.71 -0.53
CA ALA A 18 2.69 3.58 -1.40
C ALA A 18 3.65 4.48 -0.62
N LYS A 19 3.13 5.22 0.39
CA LYS A 19 3.87 6.26 1.10
C LYS A 19 4.84 5.75 2.15
N GLU A 20 4.50 4.67 2.83
CA GLU A 20 5.29 4.17 3.97
C GLU A 20 6.20 2.99 3.59
N PHE A 21 6.01 2.37 2.43
CA PHE A 21 6.80 1.20 2.01
C PHE A 21 7.43 1.39 0.63
N LEU A 22 6.65 1.55 -0.43
CA LEU A 22 7.18 1.60 -1.80
C LEU A 22 8.12 2.80 -2.03
N GLU A 23 7.70 4.00 -1.63
CA GLU A 23 8.50 5.23 -1.78
C GLU A 23 9.80 5.19 -0.95
N PRO A 24 9.79 4.87 0.37
CA PRO A 24 11.02 4.77 1.15
C PRO A 24 11.97 3.66 0.69
N MET A 25 11.44 2.57 0.14
CA MET A 25 12.25 1.45 -0.37
C MET A 25 12.74 1.68 -1.81
N GLY A 26 12.22 2.69 -2.52
CA GLY A 26 12.59 2.96 -3.91
C GLY A 26 12.17 1.86 -4.88
N ILE A 27 11.11 1.11 -4.57
CA ILE A 27 10.61 0.00 -5.40
C ILE A 27 9.25 0.35 -6.00
N THR A 28 8.96 -0.21 -7.17
CA THR A 28 7.68 -0.02 -7.85
C THR A 28 6.65 -1.04 -7.37
N GLN A 29 5.36 -0.79 -7.68
CA GLN A 29 4.30 -1.79 -7.47
C GLN A 29 4.56 -3.10 -8.24
N ARG A 30 5.27 -3.04 -9.37
CA ARG A 30 5.67 -4.21 -10.15
C ARG A 30 6.76 -5.00 -9.43
N ASP A 31 7.77 -4.33 -8.91
CA ASP A 31 8.82 -4.98 -8.12
C ASP A 31 8.21 -5.68 -6.89
N LEU A 32 7.26 -5.03 -6.21
CA LEU A 32 6.51 -5.65 -5.13
C LEU A 32 5.71 -6.87 -5.62
N SER A 33 4.95 -6.73 -6.71
CA SER A 33 4.12 -7.82 -7.23
C SER A 33 4.94 -9.05 -7.59
N ASP A 34 6.10 -8.82 -8.20
CA ASP A 34 7.04 -9.87 -8.58
C ASP A 34 7.67 -10.51 -7.34
N GLY A 35 8.07 -9.70 -6.35
CA GLY A 35 8.69 -10.18 -5.11
C GLY A 35 7.77 -11.02 -4.22
N ILE A 36 6.47 -10.71 -4.18
CA ILE A 36 5.48 -11.47 -3.39
C ILE A 36 4.66 -12.46 -4.23
N HIS A 37 5.01 -12.63 -5.52
CA HIS A 37 4.40 -13.59 -6.45
C HIS A 37 2.88 -13.41 -6.58
N VAL A 38 2.41 -12.17 -6.73
CA VAL A 38 1.01 -11.85 -6.99
C VAL A 38 0.86 -11.11 -8.32
N PRO A 39 -0.31 -11.19 -8.98
CA PRO A 39 -0.56 -10.38 -10.17
C PRO A 39 -0.41 -8.89 -9.87
N TYR A 40 0.28 -8.15 -10.75
CA TYR A 40 0.42 -6.69 -10.66
C TYR A 40 -0.92 -5.97 -10.43
N GLN A 41 -1.99 -6.43 -11.07
CA GLN A 41 -3.34 -5.90 -10.90
C GLN A 41 -3.79 -5.86 -9.44
N ARG A 42 -3.43 -6.86 -8.63
CA ARG A 42 -3.79 -6.93 -7.21
C ARG A 42 -3.12 -5.83 -6.40
N VAL A 43 -1.84 -5.57 -6.65
CA VAL A 43 -1.12 -4.46 -6.00
C VAL A 43 -1.69 -3.12 -6.45
N ASN A 44 -1.99 -2.99 -7.75
CA ASN A 44 -2.56 -1.77 -8.31
C ASN A 44 -3.97 -1.47 -7.77
N GLU A 45 -4.84 -2.47 -7.59
CA GLU A 45 -6.16 -2.33 -6.98
C GLU A 45 -6.05 -1.84 -5.53
N ILE A 46 -5.16 -2.46 -4.74
CA ILE A 46 -4.88 -2.04 -3.36
C ILE A 46 -4.42 -0.58 -3.33
N VAL A 47 -3.45 -0.19 -4.16
CA VAL A 47 -2.93 1.18 -4.17
C VAL A 47 -3.99 2.20 -4.60
N ASN A 48 -4.86 1.85 -5.56
CA ASN A 48 -5.90 2.76 -6.07
C ASN A 48 -7.23 2.71 -5.31
N GLY A 49 -7.36 1.87 -4.28
CA GLY A 49 -8.62 1.71 -3.52
C GLY A 49 -9.77 1.16 -4.34
N ARG A 50 -9.48 0.18 -5.19
CA ARG A 50 -10.46 -0.58 -5.97
C ARG A 50 -10.61 -2.01 -5.45
#